data_AF-A0A9X3UJ84-F1
#
_entry.id   AF-A0A9X3UJ84-F1
#
_cell.length_a   1.000
_cell.length_b   1.000
_cell.length_c   1.000
_cell.angle_alpha   90.00
_cell.angle_beta   90.00
_cell.angle_gamma   90.00
#
_symmetry.space_group_name_H-M   'P 1'
#
loop_
_entity.id
_entity.type
_entity.pdbx_description
1 polymer ?
#
loop_
_entity_poly.entity_id
_entity_poly.type
_entity_poly.pdbx_seq_one_letter_code
_entity_poly.pdbx_strand_id
1 'polypeptide(L)'
;MSTNSGLTNDDFTLRDEPLKLFSEWLADAKESELNDPTALSLATVDADGMPNVRMVLLKGFDENGFTIYTNFESQKGQELLASKKAAMCFHWKSLRRQVRLRGPVSVVSDEEADAYFETRPRGSRIGAWASKQSRPLESRFALEKSVAEYTAKYPVGAIPRPQYWSGFRLVPVAIEFWHDRKFRLHDRMTFNRQADGSWDKVRLYP
;
A
#
# COMPACT_ATOMS: atom_id res chain seq x y z
N MET A 1 19.23 -35.70 2.55
CA MET A 1 18.49 -34.45 2.84
C MET A 1 18.84 -33.45 1.74
N SER A 2 18.01 -33.40 0.69
CA SER A 2 18.23 -32.51 -0.44
C SER A 2 18.08 -31.06 -0.01
N THR A 3 19.18 -30.31 -0.08
CA THR A 3 19.15 -28.85 -0.06
C THR A 3 18.50 -28.41 -1.35
N ASN A 4 17.20 -28.15 -1.29
CA ASN A 4 16.46 -27.50 -2.36
C ASN A 4 16.90 -26.03 -2.41
N SER A 5 18.06 -25.76 -3.00
CA SER A 5 18.46 -24.41 -3.38
C SER A 5 17.68 -24.01 -4.62
N GLY A 6 16.40 -23.70 -4.42
CA GLY A 6 15.63 -22.90 -5.37
C GLY A 6 16.16 -21.46 -5.36
N LEU A 7 17.42 -21.28 -5.72
CA LEU A 7 17.95 -20.00 -6.17
C LEU A 7 17.69 -19.99 -7.67
N THR A 8 16.55 -19.44 -8.08
CA THR A 8 16.46 -18.94 -9.44
C THR A 8 17.62 -17.98 -9.63
N ASN A 9 18.43 -18.29 -10.63
CA ASN A 9 19.65 -17.61 -11.02
C ASN A 9 19.38 -16.21 -11.62
N ASP A 10 18.28 -15.57 -11.23
CA ASP A 10 17.88 -14.27 -11.77
C ASP A 10 18.45 -13.18 -10.85
N ASP A 11 19.64 -12.70 -11.20
CA ASP A 11 20.22 -11.52 -10.58
C ASP A 11 19.31 -10.32 -10.90
N PHE A 12 18.42 -9.98 -9.96
CA PHE A 12 17.46 -8.89 -10.13
C PHE A 12 18.14 -7.54 -10.42
N THR A 13 19.45 -7.40 -10.15
CA THR A 13 20.20 -6.18 -10.45
C THR A 13 20.38 -5.97 -11.96
N LEU A 14 20.19 -7.02 -12.77
CA LEU A 14 20.21 -6.94 -14.23
C LEU A 14 18.89 -6.46 -14.84
N ARG A 15 17.81 -6.35 -14.05
CA ARG A 15 16.47 -5.99 -14.54
C ARG A 15 16.37 -4.50 -14.84
N ASP A 16 15.55 -4.14 -15.84
CA ASP A 16 15.38 -2.75 -16.31
C ASP A 16 13.96 -2.20 -16.07
N GLU A 17 12.97 -3.09 -15.88
CA GLU A 17 11.56 -2.73 -15.72
C GLU A 17 11.13 -2.89 -14.25
N PRO A 18 11.12 -1.81 -13.44
CA PRO A 18 10.86 -1.94 -12.00
C PRO A 18 9.44 -2.39 -11.67
N LEU A 19 8.42 -2.01 -12.45
CA LEU A 19 7.04 -2.45 -12.20
C LEU A 19 6.87 -3.95 -12.48
N LYS A 20 7.54 -4.48 -13.50
CA LYS A 20 7.58 -5.91 -13.79
C LYS A 20 8.27 -6.69 -12.67
N LEU A 21 9.43 -6.20 -12.21
CA LEU A 21 10.13 -6.79 -11.07
C LEU A 21 9.29 -6.77 -9.78
N PHE A 22 8.58 -5.67 -9.51
CA PHE A 22 7.65 -5.60 -8.39
C PHE A 22 6.52 -6.62 -8.52
N SER A 23 5.93 -6.75 -9.71
CA SER A 23 4.86 -7.73 -9.97
C SER A 23 5.31 -9.16 -9.69
N GLU A 24 6.51 -9.52 -10.13
CA GLU A 24 7.09 -10.85 -9.89
C GLU A 24 7.35 -11.08 -8.40
N TRP A 25 7.96 -10.12 -7.69
CA TRP A 25 8.18 -10.28 -6.25
C TRP A 25 6.89 -10.32 -5.44
N LEU A 26 5.86 -9.57 -5.86
CA LEU A 26 4.53 -9.66 -5.25
C LEU A 26 3.86 -11.01 -5.52
N ALA A 27 4.08 -11.62 -6.69
CA ALA A 27 3.60 -12.97 -6.97
C ALA A 27 4.25 -13.99 -6.04
N ASP A 28 5.58 -13.95 -5.90
CA ASP A 28 6.32 -14.80 -4.94
C ASP A 28 5.81 -14.59 -3.50
N ALA A 29 5.54 -13.34 -3.12
CA ALA A 29 5.01 -13.02 -1.79
C ALA A 29 3.60 -13.60 -1.57
N LYS A 30 2.74 -13.59 -2.59
CA LYS A 30 1.40 -14.20 -2.53
C LYS A 30 1.44 -15.71 -2.31
N GLU A 31 2.49 -16.37 -2.78
CA GLU A 31 2.67 -17.81 -2.61
C GLU A 31 3.28 -18.21 -1.25
N SER A 32 4.03 -17.30 -0.62
CA SER A 32 4.92 -17.64 0.50
C SER A 32 4.67 -16.88 1.81
N GLU A 33 4.06 -15.71 1.78
CA GLU A 33 3.73 -14.96 3.00
C GLU A 33 2.49 -15.54 3.67
N LEU A 34 2.54 -15.68 5.00
CA LEU A 34 1.47 -16.31 5.77
C LEU A 34 0.15 -15.53 5.71
N ASN A 35 0.24 -14.20 5.73
CA ASN A 35 -0.91 -13.29 5.69
C ASN A 35 -0.55 -12.02 4.91
N ASP A 36 -1.56 -11.44 4.27
CA ASP A 36 -1.53 -10.10 3.69
C ASP A 36 -0.26 -9.78 2.87
N PRO A 37 0.03 -10.50 1.77
CA PRO A 37 1.21 -10.24 0.92
C PRO A 37 1.23 -8.83 0.32
N THR A 38 0.09 -8.15 0.30
CA THR A 38 -0.07 -6.76 -0.16
C THR A 38 0.07 -5.73 0.96
N ALA A 39 0.34 -6.14 2.20
CA ALA A 39 0.56 -5.24 3.31
C ALA A 39 1.83 -4.41 3.11
N LEU A 40 1.73 -3.13 3.44
CA LEU A 40 2.84 -2.18 3.36
C LEU A 40 2.77 -1.16 4.51
N SER A 41 3.93 -0.69 4.94
CA SER A 41 4.04 0.50 5.79
C SER A 41 3.91 1.75 4.92
N LEU A 42 2.87 2.54 5.16
CA LEU A 42 2.64 3.83 4.50
C LEU A 42 3.17 4.95 5.39
N ALA A 43 4.20 5.65 4.92
CA ALA A 43 4.70 6.86 5.55
C ALA A 43 4.09 8.11 4.89
N THR A 44 3.65 9.04 5.72
CA THR A 44 3.12 10.36 5.35
C THR A 44 3.72 11.41 6.27
N VAL A 45 3.49 12.69 5.97
CA VAL A 45 3.94 13.80 6.80
C VAL A 45 2.80 14.78 7.02
N ASP A 46 2.76 15.41 8.19
CA ASP A 46 1.85 16.51 8.45
C ASP A 46 2.33 17.82 7.79
N ALA A 47 1.59 18.90 8.05
CA ALA A 47 1.86 20.22 7.47
C ALA A 47 3.21 20.82 7.93
N ASP A 48 3.69 20.44 9.12
CA ASP A 48 4.95 20.90 9.69
C ASP A 48 6.13 20.00 9.29
N GLY A 49 5.84 18.87 8.63
CA GLY A 49 6.83 17.90 8.16
C GLY A 49 7.12 16.77 9.15
N MET A 50 6.36 16.64 10.23
CA MET A 50 6.51 15.52 11.16
C MET A 50 5.99 14.22 10.50
N PRO A 51 6.79 13.14 10.49
CA PRO A 51 6.39 11.90 9.82
C PRO A 51 5.44 11.05 10.69
N ASN A 52 4.49 10.39 10.02
CA ASN A 52 3.67 9.32 10.59
C ASN A 52 3.74 8.06 9.73
N VAL A 53 3.59 6.89 10.35
CA VAL A 53 3.63 5.59 9.67
C VAL A 53 2.55 4.65 10.20
N ARG A 54 1.95 3.85 9.31
CA ARG A 54 1.00 2.79 9.65
C ARG A 54 0.92 1.74 8.55
N MET A 55 0.42 0.55 8.88
CA MET A 55 0.14 -0.48 7.88
C MET A 55 -1.12 -0.16 7.09
N VAL A 56 -1.07 -0.43 5.78
CA VAL A 56 -2.22 -0.45 4.86
C VAL A 56 -2.04 -1.61 3.88
N LEU A 57 -3.06 -1.88 3.05
CA LEU A 57 -3.00 -2.90 2.01
C LEU A 57 -2.97 -2.22 0.64
N LEU A 58 -2.03 -2.62 -0.22
CA LEU A 58 -2.06 -2.31 -1.64
C LEU A 58 -3.31 -2.96 -2.26
N LYS A 59 -4.09 -2.18 -3.03
CA LYS A 59 -5.32 -2.66 -3.68
C LYS A 59 -5.22 -2.77 -5.19
N GLY A 60 -4.26 -2.08 -5.80
CA GLY A 60 -3.92 -2.21 -7.21
C GLY A 60 -2.63 -1.47 -7.49
N PHE A 61 -1.96 -1.85 -8.58
CA PHE A 61 -0.88 -1.07 -9.16
C PHE A 61 -0.83 -1.29 -10.66
N ASP A 62 -0.41 -0.29 -11.39
CA ASP A 62 -0.22 -0.27 -12.84
C ASP A 62 0.85 0.79 -13.19
N GLU A 63 1.04 1.07 -14.48
CA GLU A 63 1.88 2.17 -14.99
C GLU A 63 1.52 3.55 -14.41
N ASN A 64 0.29 3.75 -13.91
CA ASN A 64 -0.14 5.01 -13.31
C ASN A 64 0.23 5.12 -11.83
N GLY A 65 0.52 4.01 -11.14
CA GLY A 65 1.04 4.01 -9.77
C GLY A 65 0.41 2.98 -8.84
N PHE A 66 0.53 3.21 -7.54
CA PHE A 66 0.16 2.27 -6.48
C PHE A 66 -1.03 2.79 -5.70
N THR A 67 -2.15 2.06 -5.73
CA THR A 67 -3.43 2.50 -5.16
C THR A 67 -3.71 1.86 -3.79
N ILE A 68 -4.07 2.70 -2.84
CA ILE A 68 -4.62 2.33 -1.52
C ILE A 68 -5.97 3.02 -1.32
N TYR A 69 -6.81 2.49 -0.43
CA TYR A 69 -8.10 3.12 -0.09
C TYR A 69 -8.22 3.36 1.41
N THR A 70 -8.79 4.50 1.79
CA THR A 70 -8.85 4.93 3.20
C THR A 70 -9.94 5.97 3.44
N ASN A 71 -10.08 6.37 4.71
CA ASN A 71 -10.93 7.48 5.11
C ASN A 71 -10.12 8.80 5.04
N PHE A 72 -10.60 9.77 4.27
CA PHE A 72 -10.01 11.11 4.10
C PHE A 72 -9.94 11.92 5.38
N GLU A 73 -10.84 11.68 6.33
CA GLU A 73 -10.84 12.33 7.64
C GLU A 73 -9.87 11.68 8.64
N SER A 74 -9.24 10.56 8.28
CA SER A 74 -8.21 9.96 9.13
C SER A 74 -6.93 10.79 9.11
N GLN A 75 -6.05 10.59 10.09
CA GLN A 75 -4.76 11.29 10.15
C GLN A 75 -3.97 11.15 8.84
N LYS A 76 -3.84 9.93 8.30
CA LYS A 76 -3.17 9.71 7.01
C LYS A 76 -3.91 10.38 5.84
N GLY A 77 -5.24 10.44 5.88
CA GLY A 77 -6.06 11.04 4.85
C GLY A 77 -5.81 12.54 4.78
N GLN A 78 -5.84 13.22 5.94
CA GLN A 78 -5.54 14.64 6.06
C GLN A 78 -4.11 14.96 5.63
N GLU A 79 -3.13 14.18 6.10
CA GLU A 79 -1.72 14.33 5.73
C GLU A 79 -1.49 14.15 4.21
N LEU A 80 -2.11 13.15 3.59
CA LEU A 80 -2.02 12.93 2.14
C LEU A 80 -2.71 14.03 1.34
N LEU A 81 -3.87 14.51 1.80
CA LEU A 81 -4.59 15.59 1.14
C LEU A 81 -3.79 16.90 1.16
N ALA A 82 -3.10 17.19 2.26
CA ALA A 82 -2.30 18.39 2.43
C ALA A 82 -0.93 18.29 1.73
N SER A 83 -0.14 17.25 2.03
CA SER A 83 1.26 17.16 1.59
C SER A 83 1.44 16.60 0.17
N LYS A 84 0.43 15.88 -0.35
CA LYS A 84 0.44 15.22 -1.67
C LYS A 84 1.68 14.35 -1.94
N LYS A 85 2.29 13.81 -0.90
CA LYS A 85 3.49 12.95 -1.00
C LYS A 85 3.44 11.83 0.03
N ALA A 86 3.99 10.67 -0.34
CA ALA A 86 4.10 9.54 0.56
C ALA A 86 5.27 8.63 0.19
N ALA A 87 5.55 7.69 1.09
CA ALA A 87 6.39 6.53 0.80
C ALA A 87 5.69 5.25 1.25
N MET A 88 5.96 4.16 0.55
CA MET A 88 5.48 2.81 0.86
C MET A 88 6.68 1.89 1.06
N CYS A 89 6.58 0.98 2.02
CA CYS A 89 7.58 -0.05 2.29
C CYS A 89 6.90 -1.41 2.43
N PHE A 90 7.15 -2.29 1.47
CA PHE A 90 6.79 -3.71 1.50
C PHE A 90 7.96 -4.47 2.13
N HIS A 91 7.67 -5.32 3.11
CA HIS A 91 8.68 -6.15 3.75
C HIS A 91 8.18 -7.59 3.81
N TRP A 92 8.72 -8.42 2.93
CA TRP A 92 8.41 -9.84 2.82
C TRP A 92 9.48 -10.63 3.56
N LYS A 93 9.22 -10.87 4.85
CA LYS A 93 10.19 -11.47 5.77
C LYS A 93 10.49 -12.92 5.39
N SER A 94 9.52 -13.67 4.87
CA SER A 94 9.72 -15.07 4.47
C SER A 94 10.69 -15.18 3.29
N LEU A 95 10.62 -14.23 2.36
CA LEU A 95 11.47 -14.11 1.19
C LEU A 95 12.78 -13.34 1.45
N ARG A 96 12.86 -12.66 2.59
CA ARG A 96 13.95 -11.72 2.92
C ARG A 96 14.13 -10.64 1.86
N ARG A 97 13.00 -10.09 1.42
CA ARG A 97 12.91 -9.06 0.39
C ARG A 97 12.22 -7.82 0.93
N GLN A 98 12.64 -6.66 0.43
CA GLN A 98 11.99 -5.40 0.72
C GLN A 98 11.87 -4.59 -0.58
N VAL A 99 10.73 -3.91 -0.73
CA VAL A 99 10.55 -2.90 -1.76
C VAL A 99 10.14 -1.59 -1.10
N ARG A 100 10.88 -0.52 -1.38
CA ARG A 100 10.55 0.84 -0.95
C ARG A 100 10.21 1.67 -2.17
N LEU A 101 9.18 2.50 -2.09
CA LEU A 101 8.87 3.46 -3.14
C LEU A 101 8.38 4.77 -2.53
N ARG A 102 8.57 5.86 -3.25
CA ARG A 102 8.14 7.21 -2.83
C ARG A 102 7.74 8.05 -4.02
N GLY A 103 6.84 8.99 -3.81
CA GLY A 103 6.41 9.89 -4.87
C GLY A 103 5.23 10.77 -4.49
N PRO A 104 4.78 11.60 -5.46
CA PRO A 104 3.55 12.35 -5.34
C PRO A 104 2.33 11.41 -5.24
N VAL A 105 1.28 11.92 -4.61
CA VAL A 105 0.02 11.20 -4.40
C VAL A 105 -1.14 12.04 -4.95
N SER A 106 -2.02 11.40 -5.72
CA SER A 106 -3.30 11.95 -6.17
C SER A 106 -4.48 11.19 -5.58
N VAL A 107 -5.64 11.84 -5.53
CA VAL A 107 -6.91 11.18 -5.22
C VAL A 107 -7.36 10.42 -6.48
N VAL A 108 -7.88 9.20 -6.32
CA VAL A 108 -8.50 8.45 -7.43
C VAL A 108 -9.86 9.06 -7.80
N SER A 109 -10.39 8.75 -8.99
CA SER A 109 -11.72 9.25 -9.37
C SER A 109 -12.81 8.67 -8.48
N ASP A 110 -13.96 9.35 -8.39
CA ASP A 110 -15.09 8.84 -7.62
C ASP A 110 -15.60 7.53 -8.20
N GLU A 111 -15.60 7.37 -9.51
CA GLU A 111 -15.99 6.13 -10.21
C GLU A 111 -15.07 4.96 -9.85
N GLU A 112 -13.75 5.19 -9.80
CA GLU A 112 -12.78 4.18 -9.36
C GLU A 112 -13.00 3.81 -7.88
N ALA A 113 -13.25 4.80 -7.03
CA ALA A 113 -13.52 4.58 -5.61
C ALA A 113 -14.83 3.84 -5.37
N ASP A 114 -15.89 4.17 -6.11
CA ASP A 114 -17.19 3.49 -6.04
C ASP A 114 -17.08 2.05 -6.53
N ALA A 115 -16.47 1.82 -7.70
CA ALA A 115 -16.25 0.49 -8.24
C ALA A 115 -15.48 -0.41 -7.25
N TYR A 116 -14.39 0.11 -6.68
CA TYR A 116 -13.65 -0.65 -5.67
C TYR A 116 -14.47 -0.86 -4.38
N PHE A 117 -15.18 0.16 -3.90
CA PHE A 117 -16.00 0.05 -2.68
C PHE A 117 -17.05 -1.05 -2.81
N GLU A 118 -17.69 -1.18 -3.96
CA GLU A 118 -18.71 -2.21 -4.24
C GLU A 118 -18.16 -3.63 -4.14
N THR A 119 -16.90 -3.86 -4.52
CA THR A 119 -16.25 -5.18 -4.39
C THR A 119 -16.02 -5.60 -2.94
N ARG A 120 -16.06 -4.66 -1.99
CA ARG A 120 -15.74 -4.96 -0.58
C ARG A 120 -16.84 -5.79 0.08
N PRO A 121 -16.47 -6.73 0.98
CA PRO A 121 -17.43 -7.46 1.80
C PRO A 121 -18.41 -6.51 2.49
N ARG A 122 -19.68 -6.92 2.63
CA ARG A 122 -20.73 -6.07 3.21
C ARG A 122 -20.32 -5.48 4.58
N GLY A 123 -19.78 -6.30 5.48
CA GLY A 123 -19.30 -5.85 6.79
C GLY A 123 -18.18 -4.80 6.70
N SER A 124 -17.30 -4.89 5.69
CA SER A 124 -16.27 -3.88 5.43
C SER A 124 -16.86 -2.55 4.94
N ARG A 125 -17.94 -2.57 4.16
CA ARG A 125 -18.67 -1.37 3.75
C ARG A 125 -19.43 -0.72 4.90
N ILE A 126 -20.06 -1.53 5.77
CA ILE A 126 -20.67 -1.05 7.03
C ILE A 126 -19.60 -0.43 7.93
N GLY A 127 -18.46 -1.11 8.11
CA GLY A 127 -17.36 -0.60 8.93
C GLY A 127 -16.80 0.74 8.43
N ALA A 128 -16.84 1.00 7.13
CA ALA A 128 -16.45 2.28 6.56
C ALA A 128 -17.37 3.44 6.97
N TRP A 129 -18.66 3.17 7.18
CA TRP A 129 -19.63 4.14 7.71
C TRP A 129 -19.54 4.29 9.24
N ALA A 130 -19.39 3.18 9.95
CA ALA A 130 -19.42 3.16 11.42
C ALA A 130 -18.15 3.74 12.05
N SER A 131 -16.99 3.57 11.41
CA SER A 131 -15.70 3.97 11.98
C SER A 131 -15.33 5.41 11.63
N LYS A 132 -15.31 6.28 12.65
CA LYS A 132 -14.69 7.62 12.58
C LYS A 132 -13.16 7.51 12.73
N GLN A 133 -12.51 6.96 11.70
CA GLN A 133 -11.11 6.56 11.74
C GLN A 133 -10.18 7.68 12.25
N SER A 134 -9.27 7.33 13.19
CA SER A 134 -8.32 8.23 13.86
C SER A 134 -8.89 9.25 14.85
N ARG A 135 -10.21 9.30 15.07
CA ARG A 135 -10.80 10.11 16.15
C ARG A 135 -10.78 9.35 17.48
N PRO A 136 -10.76 10.06 18.63
CA PRO A 136 -10.91 9.41 19.94
C PRO A 136 -12.16 8.53 20.00
N LEU A 137 -12.00 7.31 20.51
CA LEU A 137 -13.09 6.37 20.71
C LEU A 137 -13.51 6.40 22.17
N GLU A 138 -14.78 6.71 22.43
CA GLU A 138 -15.33 6.74 23.79
C GLU A 138 -15.27 5.36 24.46
N SER A 139 -15.71 4.32 23.75
CA SER A 139 -15.64 2.93 24.21
C SER A 139 -15.76 1.94 23.04
N ARG A 140 -15.36 0.69 23.27
CA ARG A 140 -15.62 -0.40 22.32
C ARG A 140 -17.12 -0.58 22.04
N PHE A 141 -17.95 -0.46 23.07
CA PHE A 141 -19.40 -0.54 22.95
C PHE A 141 -19.97 0.55 22.03
N ALA A 142 -19.43 1.77 22.07
CA ALA A 142 -19.85 2.84 21.16
C ALA A 142 -19.58 2.50 19.68
N LEU A 143 -18.46 1.83 19.39
CA LEU A 143 -18.16 1.34 18.03
C LEU A 143 -19.13 0.22 17.61
N GLU A 144 -19.36 -0.77 18.48
CA GLU A 144 -20.28 -1.89 18.21
C GLU A 144 -21.71 -1.39 17.99
N LYS A 145 -22.16 -0.41 18.78
CA LYS A 145 -23.42 0.29 18.59
C LYS A 145 -23.49 0.96 17.22
N SER A 146 -22.46 1.71 16.82
CA SER A 146 -22.45 2.35 15.50
C SER A 146 -22.48 1.33 14.35
N VAL A 147 -21.79 0.20 14.49
CA VAL A 147 -21.86 -0.90 13.52
C VAL A 147 -23.29 -1.46 13.42
N ALA A 148 -23.96 -1.68 14.55
CA ALA A 148 -25.34 -2.15 14.58
C ALA A 148 -26.30 -1.12 13.95
N GLU A 149 -26.14 0.17 14.25
CA GLU A 149 -26.91 1.27 13.67
C GLU A 149 -26.81 1.28 12.14
N TYR A 150 -25.60 1.23 11.58
CA TYR A 150 -25.42 1.22 10.12
C TYR A 150 -25.84 -0.11 9.48
N THR A 151 -25.73 -1.22 10.19
CA THR A 151 -26.27 -2.52 9.74
C THR A 151 -27.79 -2.45 9.62
N ALA A 152 -28.47 -1.86 10.59
CA ALA A 152 -29.92 -1.65 10.56
C ALA A 152 -30.35 -0.61 9.51
N LYS A 153 -29.54 0.43 9.29
CA LYS A 153 -29.77 1.45 8.25
C LYS A 153 -29.70 0.88 6.84
N TYR A 154 -28.83 -0.11 6.62
CA TYR A 154 -28.69 -0.80 5.35
C TYR A 154 -28.98 -2.30 5.53
N PRO A 155 -30.26 -2.70 5.66
CA PRO A 155 -30.62 -4.08 5.95
C PRO A 155 -30.45 -4.99 4.72
N VAL A 156 -30.79 -4.50 3.53
CA VAL A 156 -30.71 -5.21 2.24
C VAL A 156 -30.23 -4.23 1.16
N GLY A 157 -29.69 -4.74 0.06
CA GLY A 157 -29.32 -3.93 -1.11
C GLY A 157 -27.96 -3.23 -0.98
N ALA A 158 -27.76 -2.24 -1.85
CA ALA A 158 -26.51 -1.51 -1.97
C ALA A 158 -26.23 -0.64 -0.73
N ILE A 159 -24.97 -0.65 -0.29
CA ILE A 159 -24.46 0.30 0.71
C ILE A 159 -23.67 1.33 -0.10
N PRO A 160 -24.10 2.60 -0.14
CA PRO A 160 -23.36 3.63 -0.86
C PRO A 160 -21.99 3.86 -0.19
N ARG A 161 -21.00 4.29 -0.97
CA ARG A 161 -19.71 4.73 -0.42
C ARG A 161 -19.91 6.01 0.40
N PRO A 162 -19.35 6.10 1.63
CA PRO A 162 -19.33 7.38 2.35
C PRO A 162 -18.51 8.42 1.58
N GLN A 163 -18.96 9.68 1.56
CA GLN A 163 -18.26 10.79 0.85
C GLN A 163 -16.81 11.00 1.34
N TYR A 164 -16.54 10.67 2.60
CA TYR A 164 -15.20 10.76 3.19
C TYR A 164 -14.34 9.51 2.95
N TRP A 165 -14.80 8.53 2.17
CA TRP A 165 -14.06 7.31 1.88
C TRP A 165 -13.70 7.26 0.39
N SER A 166 -12.43 7.10 0.06
CA SER A 166 -11.94 7.05 -1.32
C SER A 166 -10.52 6.47 -1.37
N GLY A 167 -9.87 6.56 -2.53
CA GLY A 167 -8.53 6.04 -2.81
C GLY A 167 -7.49 7.13 -3.03
N PHE A 168 -6.24 6.74 -2.81
CA PHE A 168 -5.05 7.50 -3.16
C PHE A 168 -4.16 6.66 -4.06
N ARG A 169 -3.61 7.28 -5.11
CA ARG A 169 -2.63 6.69 -6.01
C ARG A 169 -1.29 7.39 -5.82
N LEU A 170 -0.26 6.61 -5.49
CA LEU A 170 1.13 7.07 -5.41
C LEU A 170 1.82 6.79 -6.75
N VAL A 171 2.29 7.84 -7.42
CA VAL A 171 3.08 7.72 -8.66
C VAL A 171 4.56 7.72 -8.28
N PRO A 172 5.27 6.59 -8.33
CA PRO A 172 6.63 6.52 -7.80
C PRO A 172 7.59 7.34 -8.65
N VAL A 173 8.42 8.14 -8.00
CA VAL A 173 9.62 8.75 -8.62
C VAL A 173 10.87 7.93 -8.35
N ALA A 174 10.81 7.06 -7.34
CA ALA A 174 11.86 6.10 -7.02
C ALA A 174 11.26 4.80 -6.48
N ILE A 175 11.84 3.67 -6.90
CA ILE A 175 11.55 2.32 -6.38
C ILE A 175 12.88 1.64 -6.07
N GLU A 176 13.08 1.25 -4.82
CA GLU A 176 14.27 0.54 -4.34
C GLU A 176 13.90 -0.91 -4.00
N PHE A 177 14.66 -1.85 -4.57
CA PHE A 177 14.60 -3.28 -4.28
C PHE A 177 15.79 -3.66 -3.42
N TRP A 178 15.51 -4.38 -2.33
CA TRP A 178 16.50 -4.89 -1.40
C TRP A 178 16.32 -6.40 -1.22
N HIS A 179 17.42 -7.15 -1.25
CA HIS A 179 17.42 -8.59 -1.02
C HIS A 179 18.54 -9.00 -0.04
N ASP A 180 18.17 -9.80 0.95
CA ASP A 180 19.13 -10.35 1.92
C ASP A 180 20.21 -11.23 1.24
N ARG A 181 21.44 -11.15 1.73
CA ARG A 181 22.59 -11.94 1.26
C ARG A 181 23.46 -12.28 2.45
N LYS A 182 24.31 -13.30 2.28
CA LYS A 182 25.28 -13.70 3.30
C LYS A 182 26.18 -12.52 3.71
N PHE A 183 26.64 -12.55 4.95
CA PHE A 183 27.59 -11.57 5.49
C PHE A 183 27.11 -10.11 5.48
N ARG A 184 25.79 -9.88 5.42
CA ARG A 184 25.17 -8.53 5.33
C ARG A 184 25.55 -7.75 4.06
N LEU A 185 26.06 -8.43 3.04
CA LEU A 185 26.37 -7.86 1.74
C LEU A 185 25.13 -7.85 0.84
N HIS A 186 24.06 -7.22 1.32
CA HIS A 186 22.75 -7.21 0.69
C HIS A 186 22.79 -6.55 -0.69
N ASP A 187 21.97 -7.05 -1.60
CA ASP A 187 21.80 -6.42 -2.91
C ASP A 187 20.78 -5.30 -2.80
N ARG A 188 21.14 -4.11 -3.29
CA ARG A 188 20.27 -2.93 -3.36
C ARG A 188 20.31 -2.33 -4.75
N MET A 189 19.13 -2.20 -5.37
CA MET A 189 18.96 -1.55 -6.68
C MET A 189 17.86 -0.50 -6.58
N THR A 190 18.17 0.75 -6.91
CA THR A 190 17.19 1.84 -6.97
C THR A 190 16.93 2.21 -8.41
N PHE A 191 15.66 2.21 -8.79
CA PHE A 191 15.17 2.75 -10.04
C PHE A 191 14.65 4.17 -9.79
N ASN A 192 15.12 5.16 -10.56
CA ASN A 192 14.68 6.55 -10.49
C ASN A 192 13.99 6.93 -11.80
N ARG A 193 12.77 7.47 -11.69
CA ARG A 193 11.96 7.85 -12.84
C ARG A 193 12.49 9.14 -13.43
N GLN A 194 12.79 9.12 -14.72
CA GLN A 194 13.24 10.28 -15.49
C GLN A 194 12.06 11.13 -15.96
N ALA A 195 12.37 12.34 -16.44
CA ALA A 195 11.35 13.28 -16.92
C ALA A 195 10.59 12.77 -18.16
N ASP A 196 11.24 11.95 -19.00
CA ASP A 196 10.64 11.31 -20.18
C ASP A 196 9.82 10.04 -19.83
N GLY A 197 9.76 9.68 -18.55
CA GLY A 197 9.06 8.50 -18.05
C GLY A 197 9.87 7.21 -18.06
N SER A 198 11.11 7.23 -18.58
CA SER A 198 12.05 6.12 -18.47
C SER A 198 12.56 5.93 -17.04
N TRP A 199 13.26 4.82 -16.78
CA TRP A 199 13.85 4.52 -15.48
C TRP A 199 15.35 4.35 -15.60
N ASP A 200 16.10 5.14 -14.85
CA ASP A 200 17.52 4.86 -14.61
C ASP A 200 17.66 3.96 -13.39
N LYS A 201 18.68 3.11 -13.37
CA LYS A 201 18.94 2.22 -12.23
C LYS A 201 20.35 2.39 -11.67
N VAL A 202 20.46 2.32 -10.34
CA VAL A 202 21.73 2.43 -9.62
C VAL A 202 21.83 1.37 -8.53
N ARG A 203 22.96 0.67 -8.48
CA ARG A 203 23.28 -0.26 -7.39
C ARG A 203 23.80 0.53 -6.20
N LEU A 204 23.30 0.22 -5.00
CA LEU A 204 23.71 0.86 -3.76
C LEU A 204 24.49 -0.13 -2.89
N TYR A 205 25.39 0.38 -2.05
CA TYR A 205 25.94 -0.40 -0.94
C TYR A 205 24.83 -0.77 0.06
N PRO A 206 24.91 -1.94 0.71
CA PRO A 206 23.94 -2.40 1.71
C PRO A 206 23.76 -1.41 2.85
#